data_AF-A0A4S8RC59-F1
#
_entry.id   AF-A0A4S8RC59-F1
#
_cell.length_a   1.000
_cell.length_b   1.000
_cell.length_c   1.000
_cell.angle_alpha   90.00
_cell.angle_beta   90.00
_cell.angle_gamma   90.00
#
_symmetry.space_group_name_H-M   'P 1'
#
loop_
_entity.id
_entity.type
_entity.pdbx_description
1 polymer ?
#
loop_
_entity_poly.entity_id
_entity_poly.type
_entity_poly.pdbx_seq_one_letter_code
_entity_poly.pdbx_strand_id
1 'polypeptide(L)'
;MALTVPVHRQGVTHLFTPKLTAFEHTPKASNTAPPNIIIFIGGLSDGLLTVPYPSSIADVLPGDWCLAQVLLSSAYIGWGVSSLKKDAQELSKCVSYFKTIKSGKIILMGHSTGCQDVMEYLTGPGHEANSPIDGGIIQAPASDREALGQELDADVLKNGIALAQKMVEAGDGEEILPSKATEGFFGSPVCARRWLSLASPNHNGDDDYFSSDLTDEQLKKTFGGLPARSPLLILYSGNDEYVPKYVDKEALVERWIGFVKKGDGKVDEENSAVIPGASHNLIKSPEAVSELVNRVLGFLKGLSSQAHL
;
A
#
# COMPACT_ATOMS: atom_id res chain seq x y z
N MET A 1 6.17 -17.15 10.86
CA MET A 1 6.79 -15.82 11.02
C MET A 1 8.00 -15.95 11.91
N ALA A 2 9.18 -15.49 11.47
CA ALA A 2 10.26 -15.23 12.42
C ALA A 2 9.74 -14.14 13.36
N LEU A 3 9.68 -14.43 14.67
CA LEU A 3 9.27 -13.46 15.67
C LEU A 3 10.24 -12.28 15.57
N THR A 4 9.75 -11.13 15.10
CA THR A 4 10.47 -9.88 15.30
C THR A 4 10.64 -9.71 16.80
N VAL A 5 11.88 -9.45 17.23
CA VAL A 5 12.17 -9.20 18.64
C VAL A 5 11.25 -8.06 19.11
N PRO A 6 10.55 -8.17 20.25
CA PRO A 6 9.73 -7.08 20.75
C PRO A 6 10.56 -5.80 20.89
N VAL A 7 10.12 -4.71 20.24
CA VAL A 7 10.78 -3.40 20.29
C VAL A 7 9.76 -2.34 20.71
N HIS A 8 10.17 -1.42 21.57
CA HIS A 8 9.37 -0.24 21.90
C HIS A 8 9.72 0.92 20.97
N ARG A 9 8.75 1.79 20.67
CA ARG A 9 8.97 3.01 19.90
C ARG A 9 8.35 4.20 20.63
N GLN A 10 9.06 5.31 20.65
CA GLN A 10 8.55 6.58 21.15
C GLN A 10 7.76 7.29 20.05
N GLY A 11 6.62 7.88 20.42
CA GLY A 11 5.73 8.54 19.47
C GLY A 11 4.54 9.22 20.12
N VAL A 12 3.70 9.80 19.27
CA VAL A 12 2.43 10.43 19.62
C VAL A 12 1.30 9.67 18.93
N THR A 13 0.27 9.29 19.68
CA THR A 13 -0.93 8.69 19.11
C THR A 13 -1.97 9.78 18.84
N HIS A 14 -2.37 9.90 17.58
CA HIS A 14 -3.37 10.84 17.11
C HIS A 14 -4.70 10.11 16.93
N LEU A 15 -5.75 10.62 17.55
CA LEU A 15 -7.12 10.18 17.32
C LEU A 15 -7.73 11.08 16.23
N PHE A 16 -7.68 10.66 14.97
CA PHE A 16 -8.12 11.49 13.83
C PHE A 16 -9.61 11.29 13.49
N THR A 17 -10.22 10.22 14.00
CA THR A 17 -11.68 10.05 14.12
C THR A 17 -11.98 9.44 15.50
N PRO A 18 -13.25 9.40 15.97
CA PRO A 18 -13.57 8.80 17.26
C PRO A 18 -13.12 7.34 17.47
N LYS A 19 -12.75 6.60 16.41
CA LYS A 19 -12.37 5.19 16.47
C LYS A 19 -11.09 4.81 15.73
N LEU A 20 -10.44 5.74 15.03
CA LEU A 20 -9.26 5.45 14.21
C LEU A 20 -8.10 6.32 14.65
N THR A 21 -6.92 5.70 14.70
CA THR A 21 -5.70 6.31 15.23
C THR A 21 -4.54 6.23 14.27
N ALA A 22 -3.62 7.19 14.38
CA ALA A 22 -2.31 7.14 13.72
C ALA A 22 -1.21 7.31 14.78
N PHE A 23 -0.10 6.59 14.66
CA PHE A 23 1.04 6.70 15.56
C PHE A 23 2.18 7.43 14.85
N GLU A 24 2.42 8.68 15.23
CA GLU A 24 3.54 9.51 14.75
C GLU A 24 4.81 9.15 15.52
N HIS A 25 5.85 8.72 14.81
CA HIS A 25 7.15 8.41 15.40
C HIS A 25 7.88 9.69 15.83
N THR A 26 8.43 9.71 17.05
CA THR A 26 9.25 10.82 17.56
C THR A 26 10.59 10.35 18.11
N PRO A 27 11.44 9.72 17.27
CA PRO A 27 12.71 9.12 17.73
C PRO A 27 13.75 10.14 18.15
N LYS A 28 13.59 11.41 17.75
CA LYS A 28 14.47 12.53 18.09
C LYS A 28 13.67 13.57 18.87
N ALA A 29 14.21 14.06 19.99
CA ALA A 29 13.65 15.21 20.68
C ALA A 29 13.81 16.45 19.78
N SER A 30 12.70 17.12 19.45
CA SER A 30 12.69 18.34 18.66
C SER A 30 11.85 19.41 19.36
N ASN A 31 12.34 20.64 19.37
CA ASN A 31 11.59 21.80 19.89
C ASN A 31 10.53 22.30 18.91
N THR A 32 10.57 21.83 17.65
CA THR A 32 9.66 22.24 16.57
C THR A 32 9.02 21.01 15.92
N ALA A 33 7.70 21.04 15.73
CA ALA A 33 6.98 19.99 15.02
C ALA A 33 7.35 20.00 13.53
N PRO A 34 7.73 18.86 12.92
CA PRO A 34 8.02 18.78 11.49
C PRO A 34 6.78 19.17 10.66
N PRO A 35 6.92 20.06 9.66
CA PRO A 35 5.81 20.51 8.83
C PRO A 35 5.36 19.45 7.82
N ASN A 36 6.24 18.54 7.37
CA ASN A 36 5.92 17.51 6.38
C ASN A 36 5.73 16.15 7.07
N ILE A 37 4.88 15.30 6.49
CA ILE A 37 4.56 13.98 7.05
C ILE A 37 4.44 12.90 5.97
N ILE A 38 4.97 11.72 6.26
CA ILE A 38 4.65 10.48 5.57
C ILE A 38 3.61 9.73 6.41
N ILE A 39 2.50 9.34 5.79
CA ILE A 39 1.49 8.45 6.37
C ILE A 39 1.71 7.06 5.78
N PHE A 40 2.25 6.16 6.59
CA PHE A 40 2.53 4.78 6.24
C PHE A 40 1.30 3.89 6.44
N ILE A 41 1.02 3.06 5.44
CA ILE A 41 -0.12 2.15 5.34
C ILE A 41 0.44 0.73 5.19
N GLY A 42 0.14 -0.14 6.15
CA GLY A 42 0.57 -1.54 6.12
C GLY A 42 -0.26 -2.39 5.16
N GLY A 43 0.11 -3.67 5.02
CA GLY A 43 -0.70 -4.65 4.29
C GLY A 43 -1.95 -5.11 5.08
N LEU A 44 -2.75 -6.00 4.49
CA LEU A 44 -4.04 -6.46 5.04
C LEU A 44 -3.94 -6.89 6.51
N SER A 45 -2.93 -7.70 6.85
CA SER A 45 -2.74 -8.25 8.19
C SER A 45 -1.99 -7.31 9.16
N ASP A 46 -1.52 -6.17 8.66
CA ASP A 46 -0.63 -5.31 9.40
C ASP A 46 -1.39 -4.35 10.32
N GLY A 47 -0.66 -3.88 11.31
CA GLY A 47 -1.02 -2.77 12.17
C GLY A 47 0.23 -2.01 12.59
N LEU A 48 0.15 -1.26 13.67
CA LEU A 48 1.27 -0.44 14.12
C LEU A 48 2.50 -1.31 14.45
N LEU A 49 3.66 -0.95 13.88
CA LEU A 49 4.97 -1.58 14.12
C LEU A 49 5.10 -3.05 13.68
N THR A 50 4.13 -3.57 12.93
CA THR A 50 4.19 -4.93 12.36
C THR A 50 5.25 -5.04 11.25
N VAL A 51 5.38 -3.98 10.44
CA VAL A 51 6.44 -3.81 9.44
C VAL A 51 7.61 -3.04 10.09
N PRO A 52 8.86 -3.55 10.05
CA PRO A 52 9.97 -2.90 10.76
C PRO A 52 10.54 -1.64 10.10
N TYR A 53 10.72 -1.64 8.77
CA TYR A 53 11.48 -0.59 8.07
C TYR A 53 10.88 0.84 8.15
N PRO A 54 9.57 1.08 8.36
CA PRO A 54 9.04 2.43 8.59
C PRO A 54 9.68 3.10 9.81
N SER A 55 10.05 2.31 10.82
CA SER A 55 10.82 2.82 11.96
C SER A 55 12.22 3.26 11.55
N SER A 56 12.89 2.50 10.68
CA SER A 56 14.20 2.86 10.13
C SER A 56 14.15 4.14 9.30
N ILE A 57 13.09 4.34 8.51
CA ILE A 57 12.84 5.60 7.80
C ILE A 57 12.70 6.73 8.83
N ALA A 58 11.80 6.59 9.80
CA ALA A 58 11.54 7.61 10.81
C ALA A 58 12.81 8.03 11.59
N ASP A 59 13.72 7.10 11.85
CA ASP A 59 14.96 7.37 12.59
C ASP A 59 15.93 8.27 11.81
N VAL A 60 15.90 8.22 10.47
CA VAL A 60 16.82 8.98 9.63
C VAL A 60 16.18 10.17 8.91
N LEU A 61 14.87 10.36 9.04
CA LEU A 61 14.19 11.51 8.46
C LEU A 61 14.86 12.84 8.90
N PRO A 62 14.99 13.81 7.97
CA PRO A 62 15.44 15.16 8.29
C PRO A 62 14.43 15.86 9.20
N GLY A 63 14.86 16.92 9.89
CA GLY A 63 14.05 17.57 10.93
C GLY A 63 12.74 18.21 10.45
N ASP A 64 12.57 18.38 9.14
CA ASP A 64 11.36 18.90 8.52
C ASP A 64 10.36 17.81 8.09
N TRP A 65 10.70 16.53 8.27
CA TRP A 65 9.82 15.39 7.99
C TRP A 65 9.58 14.53 9.23
N CYS A 66 8.36 14.02 9.37
CA CYS A 66 8.04 12.92 10.27
C CYS A 66 7.31 11.79 9.53
N LEU A 67 7.15 10.66 10.23
CA LEU A 67 6.37 9.52 9.73
C LEU A 67 5.35 9.12 10.79
N ALA A 68 4.11 8.92 10.35
CA ALA A 68 3.06 8.29 11.13
C ALA A 68 2.60 6.99 10.46
N GLN A 69 2.31 5.97 11.25
CA GLN A 69 1.64 4.76 10.77
C GLN A 69 0.14 4.89 11.07
N VAL A 70 -0.71 4.73 10.07
CA VAL A 70 -2.16 4.80 10.24
C VAL A 70 -2.74 3.43 10.58
N LEU A 71 -3.73 3.40 11.49
CA LEU A 71 -4.52 2.21 11.80
C LEU A 71 -5.95 2.40 11.29
N LEU A 72 -6.22 1.82 10.13
CA LEU A 72 -7.54 1.82 9.49
C LEU A 72 -8.46 0.74 10.07
N SER A 73 -9.74 0.79 9.73
CA SER A 73 -10.68 -0.26 10.15
C SER A 73 -10.41 -1.62 9.49
N SER A 74 -9.66 -1.64 8.39
CA SER A 74 -9.21 -2.83 7.68
C SER A 74 -7.99 -3.52 8.32
N ALA A 75 -7.33 -2.89 9.29
CA ALA A 75 -6.14 -3.46 9.92
C ALA A 75 -6.39 -4.83 10.57
N TYR A 76 -5.33 -5.64 10.69
CA TYR A 76 -5.32 -6.98 11.27
C TYR A 76 -6.25 -7.98 10.57
N ILE A 77 -7.51 -8.07 10.98
CA ILE A 77 -8.51 -9.00 10.44
C ILE A 77 -9.71 -8.28 9.83
N GLY A 78 -9.75 -6.95 9.88
CA GLY A 78 -10.88 -6.14 9.43
C GLY A 78 -11.01 -6.05 7.90
N TRP A 79 -9.90 -6.23 7.19
CA TRP A 79 -9.80 -6.09 5.74
C TRP A 79 -10.71 -7.06 4.98
N GLY A 80 -10.97 -8.25 5.52
CA GLY A 80 -11.76 -9.27 4.85
C GLY A 80 -13.24 -8.90 4.64
N VAL A 81 -13.72 -7.88 5.35
CA VAL A 81 -15.06 -7.30 5.22
C VAL A 81 -15.02 -5.79 4.91
N SER A 82 -13.83 -5.25 4.61
CA SER A 82 -13.65 -3.85 4.18
C SER A 82 -13.58 -3.77 2.64
N SER A 83 -13.23 -2.60 2.14
CA SER A 83 -12.93 -2.34 0.72
C SER A 83 -11.92 -1.21 0.60
N LEU A 84 -11.15 -1.18 -0.49
CA LEU A 84 -10.23 -0.09 -0.78
C LEU A 84 -10.92 1.27 -0.78
N LYS A 85 -12.17 1.34 -1.27
CA LYS A 85 -12.99 2.56 -1.21
C LYS A 85 -13.20 3.06 0.21
N LYS A 86 -13.46 2.15 1.16
CA LYS A 86 -13.63 2.52 2.58
C LYS A 86 -12.29 2.96 3.18
N ASP A 87 -11.21 2.27 2.85
CA ASP A 87 -9.87 2.59 3.31
C ASP A 87 -9.43 3.96 2.79
N ALA A 88 -9.68 4.28 1.51
CA ALA A 88 -9.46 5.60 0.93
C ALA A 88 -10.27 6.71 1.62
N GLN A 89 -11.53 6.45 2.00
CA GLN A 89 -12.35 7.40 2.76
C GLN A 89 -11.79 7.64 4.18
N GLU A 90 -11.30 6.59 4.84
CA GLU A 90 -10.68 6.70 6.16
C GLU A 90 -9.32 7.41 6.10
N LEU A 91 -8.52 7.12 5.08
CA LEU A 91 -7.29 7.84 4.76
C LEU A 91 -7.57 9.31 4.46
N SER A 92 -8.64 9.64 3.73
CA SER A 92 -9.02 11.01 3.44
C SER A 92 -9.30 11.80 4.73
N LYS A 93 -9.93 11.16 5.73
CA LYS A 93 -10.10 11.76 7.08
C LYS A 93 -8.76 11.91 7.81
N CYS A 94 -7.87 10.93 7.72
CA CYS A 94 -6.53 10.99 8.30
C CYS A 94 -5.71 12.15 7.71
N VAL A 95 -5.67 12.27 6.38
CA VAL A 95 -5.00 13.37 5.66
C VAL A 95 -5.62 14.71 6.05
N SER A 96 -6.95 14.81 6.09
CA SER A 96 -7.66 16.03 6.50
C SER A 96 -7.26 16.47 7.91
N TYR A 97 -7.18 15.51 8.85
CA TYR A 97 -6.71 15.76 10.21
C TYR A 97 -5.26 16.27 10.23
N PHE A 98 -4.33 15.58 9.56
CA PHE A 98 -2.93 16.01 9.57
C PHE A 98 -2.74 17.38 8.93
N LYS A 99 -3.53 17.76 7.92
CA LYS A 99 -3.53 19.14 7.38
C LYS A 99 -3.89 20.22 8.39
N THR A 100 -4.60 19.88 9.47
CA THR A 100 -4.92 20.87 10.53
C THR A 100 -3.75 21.13 11.47
N ILE A 101 -2.78 20.22 11.52
CA ILE A 101 -1.64 20.28 12.47
C ILE A 101 -0.27 20.27 11.79
N LYS A 102 -0.22 20.06 10.47
CA LYS A 102 0.98 20.08 9.62
C LYS A 102 0.78 21.15 8.55
N SER A 103 1.81 21.95 8.30
CA SER A 103 1.77 23.06 7.34
C SER A 103 2.45 22.72 5.99
N GLY A 104 3.11 21.57 5.91
CA GLY A 104 3.88 21.14 4.75
C GLY A 104 3.19 20.01 3.96
N LYS A 105 4.03 19.19 3.34
CA LYS A 105 3.63 18.13 2.41
C LYS A 105 3.11 16.91 3.14
N ILE A 106 2.15 16.22 2.53
CA ILE A 106 1.62 14.92 2.98
C ILE A 106 1.87 13.87 1.91
N ILE A 107 2.57 12.80 2.29
CA ILE A 107 2.87 11.66 1.43
C ILE A 107 2.16 10.43 1.96
N LEU A 108 1.50 9.67 1.08
CA LEU A 108 1.03 8.32 1.43
C LEU A 108 2.09 7.31 1.03
N MET A 109 2.44 6.38 1.93
CA MET A 109 3.37 5.29 1.66
C MET A 109 2.69 3.96 1.93
N GLY A 110 2.39 3.22 0.88
CA GLY A 110 1.83 1.88 0.96
C GLY A 110 2.93 0.81 1.02
N HIS A 111 2.73 -0.18 1.88
CA HIS A 111 3.47 -1.43 1.90
C HIS A 111 2.56 -2.58 1.49
N SER A 112 3.04 -3.49 0.64
CA SER A 112 2.28 -4.68 0.27
C SER A 112 0.90 -4.26 -0.29
N THR A 113 -0.19 -4.83 0.19
CA THR A 113 -1.56 -4.43 -0.20
C THR A 113 -1.91 -3.00 0.20
N GLY A 114 -1.21 -2.36 1.14
CA GLY A 114 -1.33 -0.92 1.39
C GLY A 114 -0.92 -0.08 0.17
N CYS A 115 -0.22 -0.65 -0.80
CA CYS A 115 0.00 -0.03 -2.11
C CYS A 115 -1.32 0.12 -2.90
N GLN A 116 -2.27 -0.81 -2.73
CA GLN A 116 -3.59 -0.73 -3.36
C GLN A 116 -4.36 0.46 -2.80
N ASP A 117 -4.25 0.72 -1.48
CA ASP A 117 -4.85 1.90 -0.88
C ASP A 117 -4.29 3.20 -1.47
N VAL A 118 -2.97 3.27 -1.72
CA VAL A 118 -2.37 4.45 -2.39
C VAL A 118 -2.91 4.62 -3.81
N MET A 119 -3.02 3.54 -4.57
CA MET A 119 -3.52 3.60 -5.95
C MET A 119 -5.02 3.94 -6.01
N GLU A 120 -5.84 3.33 -5.14
CA GLU A 120 -7.26 3.65 -4.99
C GLU A 120 -7.45 5.10 -4.57
N TYR A 121 -6.63 5.59 -3.62
CA TYR A 121 -6.70 6.97 -3.16
C TYR A 121 -6.42 7.99 -4.27
N LEU A 122 -5.56 7.64 -5.21
CA LEU A 122 -5.09 8.52 -6.28
C LEU A 122 -5.85 8.37 -7.60
N THR A 123 -6.40 7.19 -7.88
CA THR A 123 -6.93 6.83 -9.21
C THR A 123 -8.26 6.10 -9.16
N GLY A 124 -8.69 5.68 -7.96
CA GLY A 124 -9.94 4.97 -7.77
C GLY A 124 -11.17 5.83 -8.10
N PRO A 125 -12.35 5.19 -8.27
CA PRO A 125 -13.58 5.91 -8.56
C PRO A 125 -13.93 6.95 -7.48
N GLY A 126 -13.98 8.24 -7.86
CA GLY A 126 -14.29 9.35 -6.95
C GLY A 126 -13.11 9.85 -6.13
N HIS A 127 -11.87 9.48 -6.50
CA HIS A 127 -10.65 9.94 -5.84
C HIS A 127 -10.53 11.48 -5.78
N GLU A 128 -11.19 12.22 -6.66
CA GLU A 128 -11.20 13.68 -6.70
C GLU A 128 -11.82 14.30 -5.44
N ALA A 129 -12.66 13.55 -4.72
CA ALA A 129 -13.22 13.96 -3.44
C ALA A 129 -12.27 13.70 -2.24
N ASN A 130 -11.17 12.98 -2.46
CA ASN A 130 -10.20 12.71 -1.41
C ASN A 130 -9.42 13.97 -1.05
N SER A 131 -9.02 14.06 0.21
CA SER A 131 -8.19 15.17 0.67
C SER A 131 -6.86 15.20 -0.10
N PRO A 132 -6.45 16.33 -0.67
CA PRO A 132 -5.32 16.33 -1.60
C PRO A 132 -3.97 15.94 -0.94
N ILE A 133 -3.15 15.09 -1.57
CA ILE A 133 -1.79 14.71 -1.10
C ILE A 133 -0.69 15.18 -2.06
N ASP A 134 0.56 15.22 -1.61
CA ASP A 134 1.70 15.77 -2.36
C ASP A 134 2.57 14.70 -3.04
N GLY A 135 2.25 13.42 -2.84
CA GLY A 135 2.96 12.31 -3.46
C GLY A 135 2.55 10.96 -2.88
N GLY A 136 2.91 9.90 -3.59
CA GLY A 136 2.70 8.51 -3.18
C GLY A 136 4.00 7.72 -3.23
N ILE A 137 4.13 6.72 -2.37
CA ILE A 137 5.19 5.72 -2.40
C ILE A 137 4.53 4.35 -2.34
N ILE A 138 4.89 3.43 -3.23
CA ILE A 138 4.44 2.03 -3.20
C ILE A 138 5.64 1.11 -3.03
N GLN A 139 5.67 0.35 -1.93
CA GLN A 139 6.75 -0.58 -1.60
C GLN A 139 6.25 -2.02 -1.59
N ALA A 140 6.93 -2.88 -2.36
CA ALA A 140 6.51 -4.24 -2.66
C ALA A 140 5.04 -4.35 -3.13
N PRO A 141 4.65 -3.64 -4.22
CA PRO A 141 3.31 -3.73 -4.80
C PRO A 141 3.14 -5.07 -5.55
N ALA A 142 2.93 -6.14 -4.79
CA ALA A 142 2.67 -7.47 -5.32
C ALA A 142 1.18 -7.65 -5.65
N SER A 143 0.88 -8.52 -6.60
CA SER A 143 -0.50 -8.91 -6.93
C SER A 143 -1.00 -9.99 -5.99
N ASP A 144 -2.10 -9.73 -5.27
CA ASP A 144 -2.79 -10.76 -4.49
C ASP A 144 -3.28 -11.91 -5.35
N ARG A 145 -3.71 -11.62 -6.59
CA ARG A 145 -4.19 -12.64 -7.53
C ARG A 145 -3.08 -13.63 -7.89
N GLU A 146 -1.91 -13.11 -8.25
CA GLU A 146 -0.76 -13.93 -8.62
C GLU A 146 -0.17 -14.64 -7.38
N ALA A 147 -0.15 -13.98 -6.23
CA ALA A 147 0.27 -14.58 -4.96
C ALA A 147 -0.66 -15.73 -4.55
N LEU A 148 -1.99 -15.53 -4.64
CA LEU A 148 -2.98 -16.58 -4.39
C LEU A 148 -2.80 -17.78 -5.32
N GLY A 149 -2.52 -17.54 -6.60
CA GLY A 149 -2.25 -18.60 -7.57
C GLY A 149 -0.96 -19.39 -7.30
N GLN A 150 0.00 -18.80 -6.57
CA GLN A 150 1.23 -19.47 -6.15
C GLN A 150 1.06 -20.25 -4.85
N GLU A 151 0.41 -19.64 -3.85
CA GLU A 151 0.42 -20.11 -2.47
C GLU A 151 -0.75 -21.04 -2.12
N LEU A 152 -1.90 -20.88 -2.80
CA LEU A 152 -3.09 -21.67 -2.52
C LEU A 152 -3.19 -22.87 -3.46
N ASP A 153 -3.72 -24.00 -2.95
CA ASP A 153 -4.04 -25.15 -3.80
C ASP A 153 -5.03 -24.73 -4.91
N ALA A 154 -4.78 -25.21 -6.12
CA ALA A 154 -5.52 -24.79 -7.30
C ALA A 154 -7.02 -25.14 -7.23
N ASP A 155 -7.36 -26.29 -6.65
CA ASP A 155 -8.76 -26.68 -6.48
C ASP A 155 -9.42 -25.87 -5.36
N VAL A 156 -8.70 -25.55 -4.29
CA VAL A 156 -9.20 -24.66 -3.22
C VAL A 156 -9.48 -23.26 -3.78
N LEU A 157 -8.54 -22.68 -4.52
CA LEU A 157 -8.71 -21.36 -5.15
C LEU A 157 -9.92 -21.35 -6.10
N LYS A 158 -9.98 -22.32 -7.00
CA LYS A 158 -11.06 -22.46 -7.99
C LYS A 158 -12.42 -22.64 -7.33
N ASN A 159 -12.52 -23.51 -6.32
CA ASN A 159 -13.77 -23.76 -5.60
C ASN A 159 -14.21 -22.55 -4.78
N GLY A 160 -13.27 -21.87 -4.13
CA GLY A 160 -13.51 -20.61 -3.40
C GLY A 160 -14.05 -19.52 -4.32
N ILE A 161 -13.44 -19.32 -5.49
CA ILE A 161 -13.92 -18.39 -6.52
C ILE A 161 -15.34 -18.75 -6.98
N ALA A 162 -15.58 -20.02 -7.32
CA ALA A 162 -16.89 -20.47 -7.81
C ALA A 162 -17.99 -20.29 -6.75
N LEU A 163 -17.69 -20.52 -5.47
CA LEU A 163 -18.64 -20.28 -4.39
C LEU A 163 -18.90 -18.79 -4.20
N ALA A 164 -17.84 -17.98 -4.17
CA ALA A 164 -17.97 -16.53 -3.99
C ALA A 164 -18.77 -15.88 -5.14
N GLN A 165 -18.58 -16.33 -6.39
CA GLN A 165 -19.39 -15.90 -7.54
C GLN A 165 -20.87 -16.20 -7.32
N LYS A 166 -21.21 -17.44 -6.93
CA LYS A 166 -22.60 -17.81 -6.63
C LYS A 166 -23.22 -16.97 -5.52
N MET A 167 -22.47 -16.69 -4.46
CA MET A 167 -22.94 -15.85 -3.36
C MET A 167 -23.23 -14.42 -3.84
N VAL A 168 -22.31 -13.82 -4.61
CA VAL A 168 -22.52 -12.48 -5.17
C VAL A 168 -23.74 -12.45 -6.12
N GLU A 169 -23.89 -13.45 -7.00
CA GLU A 169 -25.04 -13.58 -7.91
C GLU A 169 -26.37 -13.75 -7.15
N ALA A 170 -26.36 -14.37 -5.98
CA ALA A 170 -27.52 -14.53 -5.11
C ALA A 170 -27.84 -13.28 -4.26
N GLY A 171 -26.98 -12.26 -4.27
CA GLY A 171 -27.13 -11.06 -3.42
C GLY A 171 -26.43 -11.15 -2.06
N ASP A 172 -25.72 -12.25 -1.79
CA ASP A 172 -25.03 -12.54 -0.53
C ASP A 172 -23.53 -12.14 -0.58
N GLY A 173 -23.19 -11.11 -1.35
CA GLY A 173 -21.79 -10.71 -1.58
C GLY A 173 -21.04 -10.27 -0.32
N GLU A 174 -21.75 -9.72 0.68
CA GLU A 174 -21.16 -9.31 1.96
C GLU A 174 -21.15 -10.42 3.01
N GLU A 175 -21.71 -11.59 2.70
CA GLU A 175 -21.66 -12.75 3.61
C GLU A 175 -20.28 -13.40 3.59
N ILE A 176 -19.87 -13.92 4.75
CA ILE A 176 -18.56 -14.55 4.96
C ILE A 176 -18.52 -15.90 4.26
N LEU A 177 -17.45 -16.13 3.48
CA LEU A 177 -17.18 -17.44 2.93
C LEU A 177 -16.96 -18.47 4.06
N PRO A 178 -17.58 -19.66 3.98
CA PRO A 178 -17.29 -20.73 4.92
C PRO A 178 -15.78 -21.02 4.94
N SER A 179 -15.16 -21.07 6.11
CA SER A 179 -13.71 -21.30 6.24
C SER A 179 -13.23 -22.58 5.56
N LYS A 180 -14.09 -23.60 5.44
CA LYS A 180 -13.82 -24.83 4.68
C LYS A 180 -13.62 -24.60 3.17
N ALA A 181 -14.24 -23.56 2.61
CA ALA A 181 -14.12 -23.25 1.19
C ALA A 181 -12.78 -22.57 0.84
N THR A 182 -12.12 -21.96 1.83
CA THR A 182 -10.84 -21.27 1.67
C THR A 182 -9.71 -21.95 2.46
N GLU A 183 -10.01 -23.12 3.05
CA GLU A 183 -9.16 -23.84 4.02
C GLU A 183 -8.61 -22.95 5.16
N GLY A 184 -9.29 -21.85 5.47
CA GLY A 184 -8.82 -20.87 6.44
C GLY A 184 -7.50 -20.18 6.05
N PHE A 185 -7.12 -20.17 4.77
CA PHE A 185 -5.84 -19.69 4.25
C PHE A 185 -5.37 -18.36 4.86
N PHE A 186 -6.26 -17.37 4.91
CA PHE A 186 -5.93 -16.03 5.40
C PHE A 186 -5.98 -15.87 6.93
N GLY A 187 -6.53 -16.84 7.67
CA GLY A 187 -6.79 -16.70 9.11
C GLY A 187 -7.77 -15.58 9.51
N SER A 188 -8.34 -14.85 8.53
CA SER A 188 -9.30 -13.76 8.71
C SER A 188 -10.63 -14.11 8.04
N PRO A 189 -11.79 -13.68 8.57
CA PRO A 189 -13.07 -13.80 7.88
C PRO A 189 -13.09 -12.94 6.61
N VAL A 190 -13.40 -13.54 5.46
CA VAL A 190 -13.45 -12.83 4.16
C VAL A 190 -14.84 -12.98 3.56
N CYS A 191 -15.48 -11.86 3.18
CA CYS A 191 -16.76 -11.91 2.47
C CYS A 191 -16.58 -12.31 1.00
N ALA A 192 -17.65 -12.83 0.38
CA ALA A 192 -17.60 -13.30 -1.00
C ALA A 192 -17.12 -12.23 -2.00
N ARG A 193 -17.59 -10.98 -1.86
CA ARG A 193 -17.13 -9.84 -2.67
C ARG A 193 -15.63 -9.62 -2.50
N ARG A 194 -15.13 -9.56 -1.26
CA ARG A 194 -13.71 -9.31 -0.99
C ARG A 194 -12.83 -10.43 -1.53
N TRP A 195 -13.27 -11.67 -1.44
CA TRP A 195 -12.55 -12.81 -2.04
C TRP A 195 -12.41 -12.66 -3.56
N LEU A 196 -13.49 -12.31 -4.27
CA LEU A 196 -13.42 -12.08 -5.72
C LEU A 196 -12.59 -10.86 -6.10
N SER A 197 -12.57 -9.84 -5.24
CA SER A 197 -11.74 -8.66 -5.43
C SER A 197 -10.25 -9.00 -5.44
N LEU A 198 -9.81 -9.83 -4.47
CA LEU A 198 -8.42 -10.30 -4.36
C LEU A 198 -8.06 -11.35 -5.41
N ALA A 199 -8.94 -12.34 -5.61
CA ALA A 199 -8.70 -13.44 -6.54
C ALA A 199 -8.91 -13.04 -8.01
N SER A 200 -9.54 -11.90 -8.27
CA SER A 200 -9.73 -11.24 -9.58
C SER A 200 -9.76 -12.19 -10.78
N PRO A 201 -10.70 -13.18 -10.82
CA PRO A 201 -10.66 -14.25 -11.81
C PRO A 201 -10.91 -13.76 -13.24
N ASN A 202 -11.51 -12.58 -13.39
CA ASN A 202 -11.76 -11.93 -14.68
C ASN A 202 -10.89 -10.67 -14.87
N HIS A 203 -9.83 -10.53 -14.07
CA HIS A 203 -8.89 -9.42 -14.12
C HIS A 203 -9.62 -8.08 -13.90
N ASN A 204 -10.59 -8.04 -12.99
CA ASN A 204 -11.44 -6.88 -12.76
C ASN A 204 -11.83 -6.72 -11.28
N GLY A 205 -11.16 -7.43 -10.37
CA GLY A 205 -11.33 -7.22 -8.94
C GLY A 205 -10.81 -5.85 -8.54
N ASP A 206 -11.42 -5.24 -7.51
CA ASP A 206 -11.07 -3.89 -7.09
C ASP A 206 -9.60 -3.81 -6.58
N ASP A 207 -9.00 -4.92 -6.14
CA ASP A 207 -7.62 -4.98 -5.64
C ASP A 207 -6.55 -5.19 -6.72
N ASP A 208 -6.96 -5.51 -7.96
CA ASP A 208 -6.06 -5.99 -9.01
C ASP A 208 -5.34 -4.85 -9.75
N TYR A 209 -4.50 -4.13 -9.01
CA TYR A 209 -3.70 -3.01 -9.53
C TYR A 209 -2.34 -3.45 -10.09
N PHE A 210 -1.83 -4.61 -9.68
CA PHE A 210 -0.41 -4.96 -9.81
C PHE A 210 -0.12 -6.27 -10.54
N SER A 211 -1.13 -6.98 -11.03
CA SER A 211 -0.88 -8.22 -11.77
C SER A 211 -0.05 -7.99 -13.03
N SER A 212 0.88 -8.90 -13.29
CA SER A 212 1.85 -8.74 -14.38
C SER A 212 1.20 -8.73 -15.78
N ASP A 213 0.04 -9.36 -15.92
CA ASP A 213 -0.69 -9.53 -17.19
C ASP A 213 -1.84 -8.53 -17.42
N LEU A 214 -2.00 -7.50 -16.58
CA LEU A 214 -3.04 -6.48 -16.78
C LEU A 214 -2.93 -5.86 -18.16
N THR A 215 -4.06 -5.55 -18.78
CA THR A 215 -4.07 -4.95 -20.12
C THR A 215 -3.59 -3.51 -20.10
N ASP A 216 -3.17 -3.01 -21.26
CA ASP A 216 -2.79 -1.61 -21.42
C ASP A 216 -3.95 -0.65 -21.08
N GLU A 217 -5.20 -1.02 -21.39
CA GLU A 217 -6.39 -0.27 -21.04
C GLU A 217 -6.59 -0.16 -19.52
N GLN A 218 -6.25 -1.20 -18.77
CA GLN A 218 -6.32 -1.19 -17.31
C GLN A 218 -5.23 -0.30 -16.73
N LEU A 219 -3.98 -0.48 -17.19
CA LEU A 219 -2.85 0.34 -16.73
C LEU A 219 -2.98 1.82 -17.09
N LYS A 220 -3.65 2.15 -18.20
CA LYS A 220 -4.03 3.54 -18.55
C LYS A 220 -4.97 4.17 -17.52
N LYS A 221 -5.89 3.38 -16.94
CA LYS A 221 -6.85 3.88 -15.94
C LYS A 221 -6.22 4.04 -14.56
N THR A 222 -5.21 3.22 -14.24
CA THR A 222 -4.51 3.25 -12.95
C THR A 222 -3.25 4.11 -13.05
N PHE A 223 -2.10 3.54 -13.42
CA PHE A 223 -0.83 4.26 -13.53
C PHE A 223 -0.89 5.45 -14.49
N GLY A 224 -1.59 5.31 -15.63
CA GLY A 224 -1.82 6.43 -16.56
C GLY A 224 -2.84 7.47 -16.09
N GLY A 225 -3.63 7.15 -15.05
CA GLY A 225 -4.61 8.03 -14.43
C GLY A 225 -4.09 8.80 -13.21
N LEU A 226 -2.81 8.64 -12.86
CA LEU A 226 -2.21 9.33 -11.71
C LEU A 226 -2.28 10.85 -11.88
N PRO A 227 -2.62 11.60 -10.81
CA PRO A 227 -2.73 13.06 -10.91
C PRO A 227 -1.35 13.73 -10.94
N ALA A 228 -1.20 14.75 -11.80
CA ALA A 228 0.06 15.49 -12.01
C ALA A 228 0.68 16.10 -10.74
N ARG A 229 -0.15 16.39 -9.74
CA ARG A 229 0.21 17.00 -8.45
C ARG A 229 0.92 16.05 -7.50
N SER A 230 0.78 14.75 -7.67
CA SER A 230 1.20 13.74 -6.69
C SER A 230 2.12 12.73 -7.38
N PRO A 231 3.42 13.03 -7.51
CA PRO A 231 4.37 12.09 -8.08
C PRO A 231 4.42 10.79 -7.27
N LEU A 232 4.66 9.68 -7.97
CA LEU A 232 4.78 8.34 -7.40
C LEU A 232 6.25 7.90 -7.30
N LEU A 233 6.61 7.23 -6.22
CA LEU A 233 7.84 6.46 -6.08
C LEU A 233 7.51 4.96 -6.07
N ILE A 234 8.14 4.17 -6.93
CA ILE A 234 7.89 2.72 -7.06
C ILE A 234 9.10 1.95 -6.54
N LEU A 235 8.95 1.22 -5.44
CA LEU A 235 10.01 0.42 -4.80
C LEU A 235 9.61 -1.06 -4.81
N TYR A 236 9.98 -1.78 -5.85
CA TYR A 236 9.71 -3.22 -5.98
C TYR A 236 10.77 -4.04 -5.22
N SER A 237 10.39 -5.18 -4.65
CA SER A 237 11.31 -6.08 -3.95
C SER A 237 11.89 -7.16 -4.89
N GLY A 238 13.22 -7.17 -5.08
CA GLY A 238 13.87 -8.08 -6.03
C GLY A 238 13.72 -9.57 -5.69
N ASN A 239 13.77 -9.94 -4.41
CA ASN A 239 13.54 -11.29 -3.89
C ASN A 239 12.19 -11.44 -3.19
N ASP A 240 11.18 -10.68 -3.61
CA ASP A 240 9.82 -10.79 -3.07
C ASP A 240 9.27 -12.23 -3.18
N GLU A 241 8.94 -12.84 -2.05
CA GLU A 241 8.48 -14.23 -1.95
C GLU A 241 7.04 -14.44 -2.44
N TYR A 242 6.23 -13.39 -2.57
CA TYR A 242 4.84 -13.49 -3.03
C TYR A 242 4.68 -13.26 -4.53
N VAL A 243 5.77 -12.98 -5.23
CA VAL A 243 5.75 -12.70 -6.68
C VAL A 243 6.25 -13.92 -7.44
N PRO A 244 5.45 -14.47 -8.38
CA PRO A 244 5.86 -15.65 -9.14
C PRO A 244 7.17 -15.46 -9.90
N LYS A 245 7.97 -16.52 -9.95
CA LYS A 245 9.30 -16.51 -10.59
C LYS A 245 9.30 -16.19 -12.08
N TYR A 246 8.16 -16.32 -12.77
CA TYR A 246 8.04 -15.99 -14.19
C TYR A 246 7.89 -14.49 -14.44
N VAL A 247 7.57 -13.70 -13.42
CA VAL A 247 7.37 -12.25 -13.54
C VAL A 247 8.73 -11.56 -13.66
N ASP A 248 8.94 -10.88 -14.78
CA ASP A 248 10.05 -9.95 -14.97
C ASP A 248 9.72 -8.62 -14.27
N LYS A 249 10.29 -8.44 -13.07
CA LYS A 249 9.96 -7.32 -12.18
C LYS A 249 10.47 -6.00 -12.74
N GLU A 250 11.64 -6.02 -13.36
CA GLU A 250 12.26 -4.87 -14.01
C GLU A 250 11.39 -4.39 -15.18
N ALA A 251 11.01 -5.31 -16.08
CA ALA A 251 10.12 -4.99 -17.20
C ALA A 251 8.73 -4.52 -16.73
N LEU A 252 8.21 -5.09 -15.64
CA LEU A 252 6.93 -4.68 -15.06
C LEU A 252 6.96 -3.25 -14.51
N VAL A 253 8.00 -2.90 -13.75
CA VAL A 253 8.19 -1.53 -13.23
C VAL A 253 8.39 -0.53 -14.37
N GLU A 254 9.20 -0.87 -15.38
CA GLU A 254 9.37 -0.04 -16.58
C GLU A 254 8.04 0.17 -17.33
N ARG A 255 7.22 -0.89 -17.44
CA ARG A 255 5.90 -0.81 -18.05
C ARG A 255 5.00 0.18 -17.31
N TRP A 256 4.95 0.11 -15.98
CA TRP A 256 4.17 1.04 -15.15
C TRP A 256 4.65 2.49 -15.31
N ILE A 257 5.95 2.73 -15.21
CA ILE A 257 6.57 4.05 -15.45
C ILE A 257 6.16 4.58 -16.84
N GLY A 258 6.19 3.72 -17.85
CA GLY A 258 5.76 4.04 -19.21
C GLY A 258 4.31 4.50 -19.30
N PHE A 259 3.39 3.94 -18.50
CA PHE A 259 2.01 4.41 -18.43
C PHE A 259 1.86 5.72 -17.69
N VAL A 260 2.58 5.91 -16.57
CA VAL A 260 2.57 7.21 -15.86
C VAL A 260 2.98 8.34 -16.80
N LYS A 261 4.04 8.14 -17.59
CA LYS A 261 4.58 9.13 -18.54
C LYS A 261 3.69 9.41 -19.74
N LYS A 262 2.83 8.46 -20.12
CA LYS A 262 1.84 8.63 -21.19
C LYS A 262 0.61 9.40 -20.72
N GLY A 263 0.34 9.41 -19.41
CA GLY A 263 -0.71 10.21 -18.79
C GLY A 263 -0.19 11.56 -18.29
N ASP A 264 -0.97 12.20 -17.41
CA ASP A 264 -0.61 13.47 -16.77
C ASP A 264 0.21 13.30 -15.48
N GLY A 265 0.37 12.06 -15.02
CA GLY A 265 1.05 11.71 -13.79
C GLY A 265 2.56 11.97 -13.82
N LYS A 266 3.17 11.89 -12.65
CA LYS A 266 4.63 11.99 -12.49
C LYS A 266 5.14 10.79 -11.71
N VAL A 267 6.33 10.32 -12.05
CA VAL A 267 7.03 9.26 -11.33
C VAL A 267 8.47 9.70 -11.09
N ASP A 268 9.01 9.39 -9.93
CA ASP A 268 10.42 9.60 -9.63
C ASP A 268 11.22 8.47 -10.27
N GLU A 269 11.61 8.66 -11.53
CA GLU A 269 12.40 7.68 -12.31
C GLU A 269 13.81 7.47 -11.72
N GLU A 270 14.35 8.45 -10.99
CA GLU A 270 15.69 8.36 -10.40
C GLU A 270 15.71 7.40 -9.20
N ASN A 271 14.69 7.51 -8.33
CA ASN A 271 14.63 6.73 -7.11
C ASN A 271 13.78 5.46 -7.24
N SER A 272 12.89 5.35 -8.23
CA SER A 272 12.10 4.13 -8.46
C SER A 272 13.00 2.98 -8.94
N ALA A 273 12.80 1.78 -8.39
CA ALA A 273 13.62 0.61 -8.74
C ALA A 273 13.02 -0.71 -8.25
N VAL A 274 13.55 -1.79 -8.82
CA VAL A 274 13.57 -3.12 -8.18
C VAL A 274 14.79 -3.15 -7.25
N ILE A 275 14.58 -3.23 -5.94
CA ILE A 275 15.65 -3.25 -4.94
C ILE A 275 16.26 -4.67 -4.90
N PRO A 276 17.53 -4.85 -5.28
CA PRO A 276 18.15 -6.17 -5.36
C PRO A 276 18.15 -6.89 -4.01
N GLY A 277 17.81 -8.18 -4.00
CA GLY A 277 17.84 -9.01 -2.79
C GLY A 277 16.76 -8.70 -1.74
N ALA A 278 15.98 -7.62 -1.90
CA ALA A 278 14.91 -7.26 -0.96
C ALA A 278 13.81 -8.33 -0.91
N SER A 279 13.49 -8.84 0.27
CA SER A 279 12.28 -9.62 0.53
C SER A 279 11.06 -8.71 0.63
N HIS A 280 9.85 -9.28 0.66
CA HIS A 280 8.59 -8.53 0.60
C HIS A 280 8.52 -7.38 1.63
N ASN A 281 8.75 -7.71 2.90
CA ASN A 281 8.74 -6.76 4.03
C ASN A 281 10.14 -6.44 4.59
N LEU A 282 11.19 -6.81 3.85
CA LEU A 282 12.61 -6.65 4.22
C LEU A 282 13.10 -7.38 5.49
N ILE A 283 12.25 -8.13 6.19
CA ILE A 283 12.67 -8.86 7.42
C ILE A 283 13.73 -9.90 7.11
N LYS A 284 13.63 -10.57 5.94
CA LYS A 284 14.58 -11.59 5.49
C LYS A 284 15.78 -11.01 4.75
N SER A 285 15.83 -9.69 4.57
CA SER A 285 16.87 -8.97 3.82
C SER A 285 17.19 -7.62 4.49
N PRO A 286 17.65 -7.59 5.76
CA PRO A 286 17.91 -6.34 6.49
C PRO A 286 18.94 -5.43 5.79
N GLU A 287 19.84 -5.99 4.98
CA GLU A 287 20.80 -5.27 4.16
C GLU A 287 20.16 -4.37 3.10
N ALA A 288 18.95 -4.71 2.62
CA ALA A 288 18.22 -3.90 1.64
C ALA A 288 17.53 -2.67 2.26
N VAL A 289 17.39 -2.61 3.59
CA VAL A 289 16.71 -1.50 4.28
C VAL A 289 17.41 -0.17 4.01
N SER A 290 18.75 -0.13 4.00
CA SER A 290 19.47 1.12 3.74
C SER A 290 19.24 1.66 2.32
N GLU A 291 19.14 0.79 1.32
CA GLU A 291 18.85 1.21 -0.05
C GLU A 291 17.44 1.79 -0.16
N LEU A 292 16.45 1.09 0.41
CA LEU A 292 15.07 1.57 0.47
C LEU A 292 14.97 2.95 1.13
N VAL A 293 15.60 3.09 2.29
CA VAL A 293 15.64 4.34 3.05
C VAL A 293 16.26 5.46 2.22
N ASN A 294 17.39 5.20 1.55
CA ASN A 294 18.06 6.20 0.71
C ASN A 294 17.16 6.66 -0.46
N ARG A 295 16.45 5.74 -1.11
CA ARG A 295 15.51 6.07 -2.21
C ARG A 295 14.32 6.89 -1.72
N VAL A 296 13.76 6.55 -0.56
CA VAL A 296 12.71 7.37 0.08
C VAL A 296 13.23 8.78 0.36
N LEU A 297 14.42 8.92 0.98
CA LEU A 297 15.01 10.24 1.24
C LEU A 297 15.29 11.03 -0.04
N GLY A 298 15.73 10.36 -1.11
CA GLY A 298 15.92 10.95 -2.44
C GLY A 298 14.64 11.56 -2.98
N PHE A 299 13.54 10.79 -2.94
CA PHE A 299 12.22 11.24 -3.36
C PHE A 299 11.73 12.47 -2.57
N LEU A 300 11.84 12.44 -1.23
CA LEU A 300 11.45 13.58 -0.39
C LEU A 300 12.27 14.84 -0.70
N LYS A 301 13.58 14.69 -0.96
CA LYS A 301 14.45 15.80 -1.35
C LYS A 301 14.05 16.39 -2.71
N GLY A 302 13.66 15.55 -3.66
CA GLY A 302 13.14 15.97 -4.97
C GLY A 302 11.88 16.84 -4.82
N LEU A 303 10.96 16.45 -3.92
CA LEU A 303 9.74 17.19 -3.63
C LEU A 303 9.98 18.57 -3.00
N SER A 304 10.96 18.68 -2.11
CA SER A 304 11.34 19.96 -1.49
C SER A 304 11.94 20.95 -2.50
N SER A 305 12.57 20.44 -3.56
CA SER A 305 13.21 21.26 -4.60
C SER A 305 12.21 21.84 -5.62
N GLN A 306 10.98 21.32 -5.65
CA GLN A 306 9.91 21.75 -6.57
C GLN A 306 8.98 22.82 -5.95
N ALA A 307 9.41 23.52 -4.89
CA ALA A 307 8.59 24.49 -4.14
C ALA A 307 8.24 25.81 -4.89
N HIS A 308 8.48 25.90 -6.20
CA HIS A 308 8.16 27.06 -7.02
C HIS A 308 7.40 26.66 -8.29
N LEU A 309 6.12 26.30 -8.14
CA LEU A 309 5.08 26.45 -9.15
C LEU A 309 3.76 26.81 -8.46
#